data_AF-A0A5E4U5K6-F1
#
_entry.id   AF-A0A5E4U5K6-F1
#
_cell.length_a   1.000
_cell.length_b   1.000
_cell.length_c   1.000
_cell.angle_alpha   90.00
_cell.angle_beta   90.00
_cell.angle_gamma   90.00
#
_symmetry.space_group_name_H-M   'P 1'
#
loop_
_entity.id
_entity.type
_entity.pdbx_description
1 polymer ?
#
loop_
_entity_poly.entity_id
_entity_poly.type
_entity_poly.pdbx_seq_one_letter_code
_entity_poly.pdbx_strand_id
1 'polypeptide(L)'
;MKGAAPPSARYCARPSQSCFSMGKIPMPTVDSHTQLWTFQHIAQLNALLRDGVVYGDWKNIDPACEEAYRYMCRVMGNYGLDCGDAPPIWAWHSCCAAGKAPDSEVATQLLSLSQLAENNIVLLSLACPDDQYLLSDYHQWCDWVYFPSLADESNCILEMTRLEDDEKAHRVFGVDLTSVEDDLVQATLPIVRKEWLRQVHRVELGGEGVQFRRFADAIGTDTPSCRSSFA
;
A
#
# COMPACT_ATOMS: atom_id res chain seq x y z
N MET A 1 -15.53 45.30 -56.98
CA MET A 1 -15.39 45.54 -55.52
C MET A 1 -15.66 44.19 -54.85
N LYS A 2 -14.69 43.28 -54.66
CA LYS A 2 -13.56 43.22 -53.69
C LYS A 2 -13.99 43.33 -52.21
N GLY A 3 -13.84 42.21 -51.48
CA GLY A 3 -13.70 42.09 -50.01
C GLY A 3 -15.02 41.88 -49.25
N ALA A 4 -15.16 41.01 -48.25
CA ALA A 4 -14.17 40.28 -47.48
C ALA A 4 -14.78 38.99 -46.86
N ALA A 5 -13.94 37.97 -46.72
CA ALA A 5 -14.20 36.70 -46.04
C ALA A 5 -14.13 36.85 -44.50
N PRO A 6 -14.76 35.96 -43.71
CA PRO A 6 -14.65 35.96 -42.25
C PRO A 6 -13.24 35.58 -41.80
N PRO A 7 -12.77 36.10 -40.65
CA PRO A 7 -11.41 35.86 -40.17
C PRO A 7 -11.25 34.42 -39.69
N SER A 8 -10.29 33.73 -40.29
CA SER A 8 -9.68 32.49 -39.81
C SER A 8 -9.11 32.71 -38.40
N ALA A 9 -9.77 32.12 -37.40
CA ALA A 9 -9.21 32.03 -36.05
C ALA A 9 -7.99 31.12 -36.08
N ARG A 10 -6.83 31.74 -35.81
CA ARG A 10 -5.53 31.09 -35.76
C ARG A 10 -5.55 30.02 -34.66
N TYR A 11 -5.09 28.83 -35.01
CA TYR A 11 -4.64 27.82 -34.05
C TYR A 11 -3.58 28.47 -33.15
N CYS A 12 -3.96 28.82 -31.92
CA CYS A 12 -3.00 29.09 -30.86
C CYS A 12 -2.41 27.75 -30.44
N ALA A 13 -1.10 27.62 -30.64
CA ALA A 13 -0.31 26.51 -30.17
C ALA A 13 -0.56 26.26 -28.68
N ARG A 14 -0.83 25.00 -28.34
CA ARG A 14 -0.90 24.55 -26.94
C ARG A 14 0.44 24.86 -26.27
N PRO A 15 0.47 25.46 -25.07
CA PRO A 15 1.67 25.45 -24.27
C PRO A 15 2.03 23.99 -23.97
N SER A 16 3.29 23.65 -24.27
CA SER A 16 3.91 22.38 -23.92
C SER A 16 3.66 22.05 -22.45
N GLN A 17 3.32 20.78 -22.21
CA GLN A 17 3.24 20.17 -20.89
C GLN A 17 4.40 20.63 -20.02
N SER A 18 4.07 21.40 -18.99
CA SER A 18 4.95 21.61 -17.84
C SER A 18 4.96 20.29 -17.08
N CYS A 19 5.98 19.46 -17.31
CA CYS A 19 6.32 18.38 -16.40
C CYS A 19 6.61 19.02 -15.04
N PHE A 20 5.65 18.94 -14.13
CA PHE A 20 5.86 19.31 -12.74
C PHE A 20 6.87 18.34 -12.15
N SER A 21 8.00 18.89 -11.69
CA SER A 21 8.94 18.18 -10.83
C SER A 21 8.29 18.04 -9.46
N MET A 22 7.53 16.98 -9.26
CA MET A 22 7.34 16.44 -7.91
C MET A 22 8.73 16.27 -7.29
N GLY A 23 8.92 16.71 -6.05
CA GLY A 23 10.15 16.43 -5.30
C GLY A 23 10.47 14.95 -5.49
N LYS A 24 11.72 14.65 -5.87
CA LYS A 24 12.14 13.29 -6.27
C LYS A 24 11.91 12.34 -5.10
N ILE A 25 10.72 11.73 -5.06
CA ILE A 25 10.52 10.43 -4.43
C ILE A 25 11.61 9.56 -5.06
N PRO A 26 12.57 9.02 -4.28
CA PRO A 26 13.60 8.16 -4.83
C PRO A 26 12.88 7.08 -5.62
N MET A 27 13.09 7.06 -6.95
CA MET A 27 12.48 6.00 -7.72
C MET A 27 13.11 4.70 -7.22
N PRO A 28 12.27 3.75 -6.84
CA PRO A 28 12.74 2.46 -6.40
C PRO A 28 13.68 1.84 -7.42
N THR A 29 14.86 1.37 -6.97
CA THR A 29 15.78 0.69 -7.88
C THR A 29 15.42 -0.79 -7.94
N VAL A 30 15.53 -1.40 -9.12
CA VAL A 30 15.11 -2.79 -9.38
C VAL A 30 15.78 -3.82 -8.45
N ASP A 31 16.90 -3.44 -7.81
CA ASP A 31 17.67 -4.30 -6.91
C ASP A 31 17.49 -3.98 -5.40
N SER A 32 16.84 -2.86 -5.05
CA SER A 32 16.62 -2.48 -3.65
C SER A 32 15.30 -3.05 -3.13
N HIS A 33 15.36 -3.56 -1.90
CA HIS A 33 14.20 -4.10 -1.21
C HIS A 33 14.02 -3.35 0.11
N THR A 34 12.77 -3.01 0.39
CA THR A 34 12.35 -2.40 1.63
C THR A 34 11.60 -3.41 2.48
N GLN A 35 11.86 -3.36 3.78
CA GLN A 35 11.16 -4.17 4.75
C GLN A 35 9.77 -3.59 4.97
N LEU A 36 8.73 -4.37 4.63
CA LEU A 36 7.33 -4.04 4.89
C LEU A 36 6.71 -5.06 5.84
N TRP A 37 5.60 -4.67 6.49
CA TRP A 37 4.84 -5.55 7.37
C TRP A 37 3.36 -5.56 7.04
N THR A 38 2.73 -6.73 6.92
CA THR A 38 1.29 -6.82 6.65
C THR A 38 0.63 -7.82 7.59
N PHE A 39 -0.53 -7.43 8.16
CA PHE A 39 -1.39 -8.33 8.91
C PHE A 39 -2.21 -9.15 7.94
N GLN A 40 -2.17 -10.47 8.08
CA GLN A 40 -2.86 -11.40 7.20
C GLN A 40 -3.57 -12.47 8.01
N HIS A 41 -4.70 -12.94 7.50
CA HIS A 41 -5.32 -14.14 8.03
C HIS A 41 -4.43 -15.36 7.70
N ILE A 42 -4.37 -16.35 8.59
CA ILE A 42 -3.53 -17.55 8.43
C ILE A 42 -3.85 -18.33 7.15
N ALA A 43 -5.10 -18.28 6.68
CA ALA A 43 -5.48 -18.87 5.39
C ALA A 43 -4.78 -18.19 4.20
N GLN A 44 -4.53 -16.88 4.27
CA GLN A 44 -3.77 -16.15 3.25
C GLN A 44 -2.29 -16.51 3.30
N LEU A 45 -1.71 -16.68 4.50
CA LEU A 45 -0.35 -17.23 4.61
C LEU A 45 -0.26 -18.63 3.98
N ASN A 46 -1.23 -19.50 4.27
CA ASN A 46 -1.24 -20.85 3.68
C ASN A 46 -1.39 -20.81 2.15
N ALA A 47 -2.22 -19.91 1.62
CA ALA A 47 -2.33 -19.68 0.19
C ALA A 47 -1.01 -19.18 -0.40
N LEU A 48 -0.35 -18.20 0.23
CA LEU A 48 0.95 -17.68 -0.18
C LEU A 48 2.02 -18.79 -0.24
N LEU A 49 2.08 -19.65 0.78
CA LEU A 49 3.07 -20.72 0.86
C LEU A 49 2.84 -21.81 -0.19
N ARG A 50 1.57 -22.08 -0.53
CA ARG A 50 1.15 -23.09 -1.52
C ARG A 50 1.27 -22.60 -2.95
N ASP A 51 0.73 -21.41 -3.24
CA ASP A 51 0.53 -20.90 -4.60
C ASP A 51 1.63 -19.91 -5.01
N GLY A 52 2.44 -19.45 -4.07
CA GLY A 52 3.55 -18.52 -4.30
C GLY A 52 3.14 -17.05 -4.36
N VAL A 53 1.85 -16.76 -4.47
CA VAL A 53 1.30 -15.40 -4.58
C VAL A 53 -0.04 -15.29 -3.86
N VAL A 54 -0.32 -14.11 -3.31
CA VAL A 54 -1.63 -13.73 -2.77
C VAL A 54 -2.05 -12.39 -3.38
N TYR A 55 -3.33 -12.34 -3.77
CA TYR A 55 -4.04 -11.14 -4.19
C TYR A 55 -5.04 -10.76 -3.10
N GLY A 56 -5.43 -9.49 -3.05
CA GLY A 56 -6.59 -9.10 -2.28
C GLY A 56 -7.87 -9.79 -2.80
N ASP A 57 -8.90 -9.88 -1.95
CA ASP A 57 -10.21 -10.40 -2.34
C ASP A 57 -11.29 -9.44 -1.84
N TRP A 58 -12.09 -8.90 -2.77
CA TRP A 58 -13.18 -7.97 -2.47
C TRP A 58 -14.20 -8.54 -1.49
N LYS A 59 -14.35 -9.86 -1.40
CA LYS A 59 -15.24 -10.50 -0.41
C LYS A 59 -14.83 -10.25 1.05
N ASN A 60 -13.58 -9.85 1.27
CA ASN A 60 -13.06 -9.54 2.59
C ASN A 60 -13.09 -8.04 2.91
N ILE A 61 -13.60 -7.20 2.00
CA ILE A 61 -13.74 -5.76 2.21
C ILE A 61 -15.20 -5.47 2.53
N ASP A 62 -15.42 -4.69 3.58
CA ASP A 62 -16.74 -4.16 3.89
C ASP A 62 -17.23 -3.32 2.70
N PRO A 63 -18.44 -3.56 2.15
CA PRO A 63 -18.97 -2.78 1.05
C PRO A 63 -18.91 -1.27 1.27
N ALA A 64 -19.04 -0.78 2.50
CA ALA A 64 -18.93 0.64 2.81
C ALA A 64 -17.52 1.20 2.51
N CYS A 65 -16.49 0.37 2.63
CA CYS A 65 -15.10 0.76 2.40
C CYS A 65 -14.66 0.62 0.94
N GLU A 66 -15.49 0.02 0.08
CA GLU A 66 -15.09 -0.33 -1.30
C GLU A 66 -14.68 0.89 -2.12
N GLU A 67 -15.34 2.03 -1.94
CA GLU A 67 -15.03 3.26 -2.67
C GLU A 67 -13.58 3.75 -2.42
N ALA A 68 -13.15 3.79 -1.15
CA ALA A 68 -11.77 4.13 -0.80
C ALA A 68 -10.77 3.14 -1.41
N TYR A 69 -11.04 1.84 -1.34
CA TYR A 69 -10.14 0.84 -1.93
C TYR A 69 -10.04 0.99 -3.45
N ARG A 70 -11.16 1.27 -4.14
CA ARG A 70 -11.16 1.56 -5.58
C ARG A 70 -10.44 2.85 -5.92
N TYR A 71 -10.52 3.87 -5.07
CA TYR A 71 -9.71 5.08 -5.21
C TYR A 71 -8.23 4.73 -5.16
N MET A 72 -7.80 3.93 -4.18
CA MET A 72 -6.40 3.49 -4.09
C MET A 72 -5.96 2.72 -5.34
N CYS A 73 -6.77 1.78 -5.85
CA CYS A 73 -6.48 1.08 -7.11
C CYS A 73 -6.22 2.04 -8.28
N ARG A 74 -7.05 3.09 -8.43
CA ARG A 74 -6.88 4.09 -9.50
C ARG A 74 -5.58 4.87 -9.34
N VAL A 75 -5.25 5.29 -8.12
CA VAL A 75 -3.99 5.99 -7.85
C VAL A 75 -2.82 5.06 -8.16
N MET A 76 -2.80 3.84 -7.61
CA MET A 76 -1.74 2.86 -7.86
C MET A 76 -1.55 2.61 -9.37
N GLY A 77 -2.63 2.50 -10.14
CA GLY A 77 -2.57 2.38 -11.61
C GLY A 77 -1.87 3.56 -12.30
N ASN A 78 -2.04 4.80 -11.80
CA ASN A 78 -1.32 5.97 -12.32
C ASN A 78 0.20 5.91 -12.04
N TYR A 79 0.62 5.13 -11.05
CA TYR A 79 2.03 4.84 -10.75
C TYR A 79 2.54 3.55 -11.40
N GLY A 80 1.74 2.90 -12.27
CA GLY A 80 2.10 1.64 -12.92
C GLY A 80 1.97 0.40 -12.04
N LEU A 81 1.33 0.52 -10.88
CA LEU A 81 1.05 -0.57 -9.94
C LEU A 81 -0.39 -1.04 -10.15
N ASP A 82 -0.57 -2.00 -11.06
CA ASP A 82 -1.91 -2.51 -11.41
C ASP A 82 -2.38 -3.59 -10.44
N CYS A 83 -3.52 -3.37 -9.79
CA CYS A 83 -4.17 -4.36 -8.92
C CYS A 83 -5.06 -5.34 -9.72
N GLY A 84 -5.29 -5.10 -11.02
CA GLY A 84 -6.23 -5.87 -11.83
C GLY A 84 -7.63 -5.85 -11.23
N ASP A 85 -8.25 -7.03 -11.10
CA ASP A 85 -9.58 -7.19 -10.50
C ASP A 85 -9.55 -7.37 -8.98
N ALA A 86 -8.39 -7.23 -8.33
CA ALA A 86 -8.23 -7.39 -6.89
C ALA A 86 -8.12 -6.02 -6.17
N PRO A 87 -8.53 -5.92 -4.89
CA PRO A 87 -8.19 -4.78 -4.07
C PRO A 87 -6.70 -4.77 -3.70
N PRO A 88 -6.14 -3.60 -3.33
CA PRO A 88 -4.79 -3.53 -2.81
C PRO A 88 -4.67 -4.26 -1.48
N ILE A 89 -3.48 -4.78 -1.21
CA ILE A 89 -3.06 -5.31 0.08
C ILE A 89 -2.37 -4.19 0.86
N TRP A 90 -2.87 -3.93 2.07
CA TRP A 90 -2.28 -2.95 2.97
C TRP A 90 -1.12 -3.52 3.78
N ALA A 91 -0.06 -2.74 3.89
CA ALA A 91 1.12 -3.00 4.68
C ALA A 91 1.62 -1.72 5.37
N TRP A 92 2.62 -1.88 6.21
CA TRP A 92 3.30 -0.83 6.95
C TRP A 92 4.74 -0.73 6.46
N HIS A 93 5.19 0.50 6.23
CA HIS A 93 6.59 0.82 5.96
C HIS A 93 7.29 1.35 7.21
N SER A 94 6.63 2.22 7.98
CA SER A 94 7.17 2.81 9.20
C SER A 94 6.04 3.03 10.21
N CYS A 95 6.26 2.61 11.46
CA CYS A 95 5.35 2.89 12.57
C CYS A 95 6.09 3.63 13.68
N CYS A 96 5.76 4.92 13.89
CA CYS A 96 6.31 5.79 14.95
C CYS A 96 7.83 6.02 14.90
N ALA A 97 8.53 5.42 13.94
CA ALA A 97 9.91 5.71 13.55
C ALA A 97 10.18 5.07 12.17
N ALA A 98 11.15 5.63 11.44
CA ALA A 98 11.55 5.12 10.13
C ALA A 98 11.95 3.64 10.16
N GLY A 99 11.32 2.83 9.29
CA GLY A 99 11.64 1.41 9.12
C GLY A 99 11.30 0.54 10.34
N LYS A 100 10.36 0.99 11.19
CA LYS A 100 9.93 0.24 12.37
C LYS A 100 8.64 -0.52 12.09
N ALA A 101 8.58 -1.76 12.55
CA ALA A 101 7.40 -2.62 12.47
C ALA A 101 6.22 -2.09 13.30
N PRO A 102 4.96 -2.42 12.96
CA PRO A 102 3.82 -2.16 13.83
C PRO A 102 3.98 -2.88 15.17
N ASP A 103 3.67 -2.18 16.25
CA ASP A 103 3.68 -2.71 17.61
C ASP A 103 2.26 -3.07 18.09
N SER A 104 2.12 -3.34 19.38
CA SER A 104 0.85 -3.75 19.98
C SER A 104 -0.20 -2.65 19.95
N GLU A 105 0.20 -1.37 19.99
CA GLU A 105 -0.71 -0.24 19.91
C GLU A 105 -1.29 -0.13 18.50
N VAL A 106 -0.43 -0.15 17.47
CA VAL A 106 -0.86 -0.15 16.07
C VAL A 106 -1.75 -1.36 15.77
N ALA A 107 -1.39 -2.55 16.25
CA ALA A 107 -2.22 -3.74 16.07
C ALA A 107 -3.61 -3.60 16.70
N THR A 108 -3.70 -2.99 17.89
CA THR A 108 -4.97 -2.80 18.61
C THR A 108 -5.88 -1.78 17.92
N GLN A 109 -5.32 -0.79 17.23
CA GLN A 109 -6.08 0.19 16.46
C GLN A 109 -6.71 -0.42 15.19
N LEU A 110 -6.08 -1.44 14.60
CA LEU A 110 -6.46 -1.99 13.29
C LEU A 110 -7.25 -3.30 13.37
N LEU A 111 -6.99 -4.11 14.40
CA LEU A 111 -7.57 -5.44 14.52
C LEU A 111 -8.71 -5.42 15.54
N SER A 112 -9.86 -5.94 15.14
CA SER A 112 -10.98 -6.16 16.05
C SER A 112 -10.62 -7.20 17.13
N LEU A 113 -11.24 -7.07 18.30
CA LEU A 113 -11.08 -8.07 19.37
C LEU A 113 -11.45 -9.49 18.92
N SER A 114 -12.44 -9.64 18.02
CA SER A 114 -12.80 -10.93 17.44
C SER A 114 -11.66 -11.54 16.61
N GLN A 115 -11.02 -10.75 15.75
CA GLN A 115 -9.87 -11.21 14.95
C GLN A 115 -8.70 -11.62 15.85
N LEU A 116 -8.45 -10.86 16.92
CA LEU A 116 -7.40 -11.18 17.89
C LEU A 116 -7.74 -12.43 18.72
N ALA A 117 -9.01 -12.62 19.10
CA ALA A 117 -9.46 -13.75 19.91
C ALA A 117 -9.43 -15.09 19.15
N GLU A 118 -9.64 -15.05 17.83
CA GLU A 118 -9.60 -16.24 16.96
C GLU A 118 -8.18 -16.79 16.75
N ASN A 119 -7.13 -16.04 17.13
CA ASN A 119 -5.71 -16.41 16.96
C ASN A 119 -5.37 -16.83 15.52
N ASN A 120 -6.04 -16.24 14.54
CA ASN A 120 -5.92 -16.55 13.11
C ASN A 120 -5.23 -15.43 12.32
N ILE A 121 -4.71 -14.40 12.99
CA ILE A 121 -3.95 -13.32 12.38
C ILE A 121 -2.44 -13.56 12.56
N VAL A 122 -1.70 -13.30 11.49
CA VAL A 122 -0.24 -13.28 11.47
C VAL A 122 0.26 -11.94 10.96
N LEU A 123 1.40 -11.49 11.48
CA LEU A 123 2.18 -10.41 10.92
C LEU A 123 3.28 -11.00 10.03
N LEU A 124 3.24 -10.65 8.74
CA LEU A 124 4.25 -11.04 7.77
C LEU A 124 5.27 -9.93 7.63
N SER A 125 6.56 -10.26 7.75
CA SER A 125 7.67 -9.39 7.36
C SER A 125 8.07 -9.72 5.93
N LEU A 126 8.02 -8.72 5.03
CA LEU A 126 8.33 -8.85 3.61
C LEU A 126 9.56 -8.01 3.24
N ALA A 127 10.51 -8.56 2.50
CA ALA A 127 11.46 -7.76 1.73
C ALA A 127 10.83 -7.52 0.35
N CYS A 128 10.15 -6.39 0.21
CA CYS A 128 9.41 -6.02 -0.99
C CYS A 128 10.32 -5.21 -1.91
N PRO A 129 10.42 -5.51 -3.22
CA PRO A 129 11.12 -4.63 -4.14
C PRO A 129 10.48 -3.24 -4.12
N ASP A 130 11.32 -2.21 -4.16
CA ASP A 130 10.83 -0.86 -3.91
C ASP A 130 9.81 -0.40 -4.99
N ASP A 131 9.80 -1.04 -6.17
CA ASP A 131 8.93 -0.73 -7.31
C ASP A 131 7.60 -1.48 -7.31
N GLN A 132 7.28 -2.17 -6.21
CA GLN A 132 6.07 -3.00 -6.07
C GLN A 132 5.06 -2.43 -5.07
N TYR A 133 5.26 -1.22 -4.56
CA TYR A 133 4.34 -0.60 -3.61
C TYR A 133 4.21 0.91 -3.79
N LEU A 134 3.09 1.45 -3.30
CA LEU A 134 2.86 2.88 -3.16
C LEU A 134 2.77 3.25 -1.69
N LEU A 135 3.54 4.26 -1.27
CA LEU A 135 3.49 4.78 0.09
C LEU A 135 2.36 5.78 0.25
N SER A 136 1.77 5.78 1.45
CA SER A 136 0.82 6.81 1.88
C SER A 136 0.98 7.13 3.35
N ASP A 137 0.70 8.37 3.72
CA ASP A 137 0.51 8.76 5.12
C ASP A 137 -0.83 8.21 5.62
N TYR A 138 -0.82 7.45 6.72
CA TYR A 138 -2.02 6.81 7.26
C TYR A 138 -3.07 7.82 7.72
N HIS A 139 -2.67 8.86 8.44
CA HIS A 139 -3.59 9.84 8.99
C HIS A 139 -4.23 10.66 7.87
N GLN A 140 -3.42 11.12 6.91
CA GLN A 140 -3.93 11.85 5.75
C GLN A 140 -4.82 10.95 4.87
N TRP A 141 -4.45 9.68 4.68
CA TRP A 141 -5.33 8.71 4.01
C TRP A 141 -6.69 8.60 4.71
N CYS A 142 -6.68 8.45 6.04
CA CYS A 142 -7.90 8.35 6.84
C CYS A 142 -8.77 9.60 6.69
N ASP A 143 -8.20 10.79 6.86
CA ASP A 143 -8.92 12.06 6.88
C ASP A 143 -9.44 12.50 5.51
N TRP A 144 -8.66 12.27 4.44
CA TRP A 144 -8.96 12.80 3.10
C TRP A 144 -9.58 11.79 2.14
N VAL A 145 -9.49 10.49 2.44
CA VAL A 145 -10.00 9.43 1.56
C VAL A 145 -10.96 8.52 2.31
N TYR A 146 -10.48 7.86 3.36
CA TYR A 146 -11.22 6.76 3.96
C TYR A 146 -12.50 7.22 4.64
N PHE A 147 -12.43 8.08 5.66
CA PHE A 147 -13.63 8.54 6.37
C PHE A 147 -14.60 9.32 5.47
N PRO A 148 -14.14 10.21 4.56
CA PRO A 148 -15.03 10.84 3.59
C PRO A 148 -15.78 9.84 2.69
N SER A 149 -15.16 8.72 2.31
CA SER A 149 -15.82 7.68 1.50
C SER A 149 -16.88 6.87 2.26
N LEU A 150 -16.86 6.91 3.60
CA LEU A 150 -17.86 6.23 4.45
C LEU A 150 -19.09 7.10 4.72
N ALA A 151 -19.04 8.39 4.41
CA ALA A 151 -20.13 9.31 4.66
C ALA A 151 -21.27 9.06 3.65
N ASP A 152 -22.25 8.26 4.06
CA ASP A 152 -23.47 8.00 3.30
C ASP A 152 -24.35 9.25 3.34
N GLU A 153 -24.18 10.19 2.41
CA GLU A 153 -25.24 11.12 2.05
C GLU A 153 -25.07 11.78 0.66
N SER A 154 -26.03 11.40 -0.18
CA SER A 154 -26.59 12.14 -1.32
C SER A 154 -26.46 13.67 -1.24
N ASN A 155 -26.04 14.29 -2.36
CA ASN A 155 -25.85 15.73 -2.60
C ASN A 155 -24.56 16.29 -1.98
N CYS A 156 -23.41 16.18 -2.63
CA CYS A 156 -23.12 16.90 -3.87
C CYS A 156 -22.15 16.05 -4.68
N ILE A 157 -22.36 15.96 -5.99
CA ILE A 157 -21.22 15.80 -6.90
C ILE A 157 -20.41 17.07 -6.68
N LEU A 158 -19.52 17.08 -5.69
CA LEU A 158 -18.38 17.99 -5.76
C LEU A 158 -17.67 17.51 -7.02
N GLU A 159 -17.81 18.26 -8.10
CA GLU A 159 -16.70 18.42 -9.03
C GLU A 159 -15.53 18.86 -8.16
N MET A 160 -14.82 17.90 -7.58
CA MET A 160 -13.53 18.15 -6.98
C MET A 160 -12.71 18.79 -8.09
N THR A 161 -12.33 20.03 -7.86
CA THR A 161 -11.52 20.74 -8.83
C THR A 161 -10.19 20.00 -8.92
N ARG A 162 -9.54 20.03 -10.09
CA ARG A 162 -8.21 19.38 -10.27
C ARG A 162 -7.19 19.84 -9.21
N LEU A 163 -7.36 21.04 -8.66
CA LEU A 163 -6.53 21.59 -7.58
C LEU A 163 -6.74 20.87 -6.23
N GLU A 164 -7.97 20.48 -5.91
CA GLU A 164 -8.28 19.71 -4.70
C GLU A 164 -7.78 18.27 -4.83
N ASP A 165 -7.85 17.69 -6.03
CA ASP A 165 -7.23 16.39 -6.33
C ASP A 165 -5.70 16.43 -6.17
N ASP A 166 -5.05 17.49 -6.66
CA ASP A 166 -3.59 17.65 -6.56
C ASP A 166 -3.14 17.85 -5.10
N GLU A 167 -3.86 18.66 -4.30
CA GLU A 167 -3.55 18.84 -2.88
C GLU A 167 -3.76 17.53 -2.09
N LYS A 168 -4.89 16.84 -2.34
CA LYS A 168 -5.18 15.54 -1.74
C LYS A 168 -4.08 14.53 -2.07
N ALA A 169 -3.69 14.43 -3.33
CA ALA A 169 -2.63 13.53 -3.75
C ALA A 169 -1.29 13.89 -3.08
N HIS A 170 -0.96 15.18 -3.00
CA HIS A 170 0.26 15.64 -2.35
C HIS A 170 0.29 15.30 -0.85
N ARG A 171 -0.81 15.53 -0.12
CA ARG A 171 -0.87 15.23 1.32
C ARG A 171 -0.83 13.73 1.62
N VAL A 172 -1.54 12.93 0.83
CA VAL A 172 -1.65 11.48 1.08
C VAL A 172 -0.41 10.74 0.59
N PHE A 173 0.11 11.07 -0.58
CA PHE A 173 1.18 10.29 -1.25
C PHE A 173 2.54 11.00 -1.28
N GLY A 174 2.61 12.28 -0.91
CA GLY A 174 3.85 13.05 -0.80
C GLY A 174 4.62 12.76 0.48
N VAL A 175 4.78 11.48 0.84
CA VAL A 175 5.41 11.04 2.09
C VAL A 175 6.89 11.46 2.11
N ASP A 176 7.29 12.21 3.14
CA ASP A 176 8.69 12.52 3.43
C ASP A 176 9.25 11.53 4.46
N LEU A 177 10.07 10.58 3.99
CA LEU A 177 10.68 9.58 4.85
C LEU A 177 11.77 10.14 5.79
N THR A 178 12.16 11.40 5.65
CA THR A 178 13.17 12.04 6.50
C THR A 178 12.59 12.63 7.78
N SER A 179 11.27 12.78 7.87
CA SER A 179 10.57 13.41 9.00
C SER A 179 9.62 12.48 9.75
N VAL A 180 9.76 11.15 9.61
CA VAL A 180 8.82 10.12 10.14
C VAL A 180 8.94 9.91 11.66
N GLU A 181 9.32 10.94 12.41
CA GLU A 181 9.22 10.90 13.87
C GLU A 181 7.72 10.95 14.21
N ASP A 182 7.23 9.90 14.88
CA ASP A 182 5.82 9.73 15.30
C ASP A 182 4.78 9.49 14.17
N ASP A 183 5.17 9.50 12.90
CA ASP A 183 4.25 9.23 11.79
C ASP A 183 4.02 7.73 11.51
N LEU A 184 2.84 7.44 10.96
CA LEU A 184 2.43 6.11 10.51
C LEU A 184 2.41 6.09 8.97
N VAL A 185 3.41 5.45 8.38
CA VAL A 185 3.55 5.33 6.92
C VAL A 185 3.11 3.94 6.47
N GLN A 186 2.09 3.93 5.63
CA GLN A 186 1.56 2.73 5.00
C GLN A 186 2.22 2.48 3.64
N ALA A 187 2.16 1.23 3.22
CA ALA A 187 2.46 0.80 1.88
C ALA A 187 1.27 0.00 1.33
N THR A 188 0.94 0.21 0.06
CA THR A 188 -0.09 -0.54 -0.64
C THR A 188 0.52 -1.34 -1.78
N LEU A 189 0.18 -2.63 -1.85
CA LEU A 189 0.73 -3.56 -2.81
C LEU A 189 -0.40 -4.15 -3.67
N PRO A 190 -0.21 -4.35 -4.98
CA PRO A 190 -1.19 -5.07 -5.79
C PRO A 190 -1.23 -6.56 -5.44
N ILE A 191 -0.09 -7.10 -5.00
CA ILE A 191 0.14 -8.53 -4.71
C ILE A 191 1.14 -8.70 -3.58
N VAL A 192 1.15 -9.88 -2.95
CA VAL A 192 2.24 -10.34 -2.08
C VAL A 192 2.81 -11.64 -2.65
N ARG A 193 4.13 -11.71 -2.79
CA ARG A 193 4.84 -12.89 -3.32
C ARG A 193 5.61 -13.63 -2.24
N LYS A 194 5.71 -14.95 -2.37
CA LYS A 194 6.35 -15.82 -1.37
C LYS A 194 7.84 -15.53 -1.23
N GLU A 195 8.53 -15.19 -2.31
CA GLU A 195 9.96 -14.84 -2.32
C GLU A 195 10.28 -13.57 -1.52
N TRP A 196 9.29 -12.71 -1.28
CA TRP A 196 9.42 -11.53 -0.43
C TRP A 196 9.33 -11.89 1.05
N LEU A 197 8.68 -12.99 1.40
CA LEU A 197 8.45 -13.37 2.79
C LEU A 197 9.78 -13.66 3.52
N ARG A 198 9.97 -13.02 4.68
CA ARG A 198 11.16 -13.19 5.53
C ARG A 198 10.83 -13.82 6.87
N GLN A 199 9.81 -13.30 7.55
CA GLN A 199 9.43 -13.77 8.88
C GLN A 199 7.91 -13.79 9.04
N VAL A 200 7.44 -14.66 9.91
CA VAL A 200 6.04 -14.75 10.31
C VAL A 200 5.96 -14.69 11.83
N HIS A 201 5.14 -13.77 12.33
CA HIS A 201 4.76 -13.71 13.75
C HIS A 201 3.27 -13.99 13.89
N ARG A 202 2.88 -14.84 14.83
CA ARG A 202 1.50 -14.91 15.28
C ARG A 202 1.15 -13.68 16.10
N VAL A 203 -0.04 -13.16 15.88
CA VAL A 203 -0.62 -12.05 16.64
C VAL A 203 -1.64 -12.65 17.59
N GLU A 204 -1.40 -12.51 18.89
CA GLU A 204 -2.21 -13.14 19.93
C GLU A 204 -2.62 -12.10 20.98
N LEU A 205 -3.83 -12.24 21.52
CA LEU A 205 -4.26 -11.45 22.68
C LEU A 205 -3.81 -12.15 23.97
N GLY A 206 -2.85 -11.54 24.68
CA GLY A 206 -2.35 -12.00 25.97
C GLY A 206 -2.90 -11.20 27.15
N GLY A 207 -2.51 -11.59 28.37
CA GLY A 207 -2.93 -10.90 29.61
C GLY A 207 -2.46 -9.44 29.73
N GLU A 208 -1.44 -9.05 28.96
CA GLU A 208 -0.88 -7.69 28.89
C GLU A 208 -1.21 -6.98 27.56
N GLY A 209 -2.16 -7.50 26.77
CA GLY A 209 -2.54 -6.95 25.47
C GLY A 209 -2.03 -7.76 24.27
N VAL A 210 -1.95 -7.13 23.09
CA VAL A 210 -1.50 -7.80 21.86
C VAL A 210 -0.02 -8.15 21.93
N GLN A 211 0.33 -9.38 21.54
CA GLN A 211 1.69 -9.89 21.55
C GLN A 211 2.05 -10.52 20.20
N PHE A 212 3.32 -10.39 19.80
CA PHE A 212 3.86 -11.00 18.58
C PHE A 212 4.75 -12.18 18.95
N ARG A 213 4.33 -13.39 18.59
CA ARG A 213 5.13 -14.59 18.80
C ARG A 213 5.72 -15.08 17.50
N ARG A 214 7.04 -15.20 17.44
CA ARG A 214 7.73 -15.73 16.25
C ARG A 214 7.18 -17.13 15.95
N PHE A 215 6.62 -17.28 14.76
CA PHE A 215 5.98 -18.51 14.30
C PHE A 215 6.94 -19.33 13.44
N ALA A 216 7.59 -18.69 12.47
CA ALA A 216 8.54 -19.32 11.57
C ALA A 216 9.47 -18.28 10.91
N ASP A 217 10.66 -18.73 10.54
CA ASP A 217 11.48 -18.08 9.52
C ASP A 217 11.09 -18.62 8.16
N ALA A 218 10.87 -17.73 7.19
CA ALA A 218 10.17 -18.13 5.98
C ALA A 218 11.05 -18.89 4.98
N ILE A 219 12.38 -18.74 4.99
CA ILE A 219 13.27 -19.45 4.05
C ILE A 219 14.64 -19.68 4.69
N GLY A 220 15.02 -20.95 4.83
CA GLY A 220 16.41 -21.38 4.95
C GLY A 220 17.10 -21.28 3.60
N THR A 221 18.30 -20.70 3.58
CA THR A 221 19.20 -20.77 2.43
C THR A 221 19.70 -22.20 2.27
N ASP A 222 18.92 -23.04 1.57
CA ASP A 222 19.46 -24.26 0.97
C ASP A 222 20.51 -23.85 -0.06
N THR A 223 21.73 -23.71 0.44
CA THR A 223 22.93 -23.70 -0.40
C THR A 223 23.08 -25.16 -0.84
N PRO A 224 23.11 -25.47 -2.16
CA PRO A 224 23.47 -26.81 -2.57
C PRO A 224 24.89 -27.04 -2.08
N SER A 225 25.04 -27.91 -1.08
CA SER A 225 26.34 -28.47 -0.72
C SER A 225 26.83 -29.24 -1.95
N CYS A 226 27.68 -28.59 -2.76
CA CYS A 226 28.55 -29.28 -3.69
C CYS A 226 29.47 -30.19 -2.88
N ARG A 227 28.99 -31.38 -2.53
CA ARG A 227 29.85 -32.53 -2.29
C ARG A 227 30.24 -33.10 -3.65
N SER A 228 31.24 -32.49 -4.27
CA SER A 228 32.10 -33.21 -5.22
C SER A 228 32.96 -34.16 -4.40
N SER A 229 32.47 -35.38 -4.20
CA SER A 229 33.30 -36.50 -3.77
C SER A 229 34.27 -36.83 -4.89
N PHE A 230 35.56 -36.63 -4.62
CA PHE A 230 36.64 -37.30 -5.32
C PHE A 230 36.50 -38.82 -5.10
N ALA A 231 36.45 -39.57 -6.20
CA ALA A 231 37.00 -40.91 -6.36
C ALA A 231 37.14 -41.19 -7.85
#